data_AF-A0A7X7R1H6-F1
#
_entry.id   AF-A0A7X7R1H6-F1
#
_cell.length_a   1.000
_cell.length_b   1.000
_cell.length_c   1.000
_cell.angle_alpha   90.00
_cell.angle_beta   90.00
_cell.angle_gamma   90.00
#
_symmetry.space_group_name_H-M   'P 1'
#
loop_
_entity.id
_entity.type
_entity.pdbx_description
1 polymer ?
#
loop_
_entity_poly.entity_id
_entity_poly.type
_entity_poly.pdbx_seq_one_letter_code
_entity_poly.pdbx_strand_id
1 'polypeptide(L)'
;KSETEDFDKSFSLLGYKLNEYTYEHKLWKNNKCYQIDMNWGRFIALRHYNKNVILFDNISNKVAIPIETPLPRLLSKAIMLLSGLAPGFKEIKGKKYRIYENANGIFTQNLFKSKLDQTAINTTL
;
A
#
# COMPACT_ATOMS: atom_id res chain seq x y z
N LYS A 1 -5.61 16.00 6.77
CA LYS A 1 -5.58 16.90 7.94
C LYS A 1 -4.47 17.93 7.67
N SER A 2 -4.72 19.22 7.93
CA SER A 2 -3.69 20.26 7.89
C SER A 2 -2.92 20.27 9.22
N GLU A 3 -1.71 20.82 9.26
CA GLU A 3 -0.98 21.08 10.52
C GLU A 3 -1.66 22.23 11.27
N THR A 4 -2.75 21.94 11.99
CA THR A 4 -3.29 22.83 13.02
C THR A 4 -2.49 22.64 14.31
N GLU A 5 -2.43 23.61 15.22
CA GLU A 5 -1.57 23.49 16.42
C GLU A 5 -1.83 22.21 17.25
N ASP A 6 -3.05 21.66 17.20
CA ASP A 6 -3.52 20.53 18.01
C ASP A 6 -3.55 19.14 17.32
N PHE A 7 -2.95 18.93 16.15
CA PHE A 7 -2.98 17.58 15.55
C PHE A 7 -2.07 16.59 16.28
N ASP A 8 -2.42 15.31 16.24
CA ASP A 8 -1.68 14.23 16.89
C ASP A 8 -0.30 14.01 16.24
N LYS A 9 0.76 14.39 16.94
CA LYS A 9 2.17 14.20 16.54
C LYS A 9 2.75 12.84 16.98
N SER A 10 1.98 12.02 17.70
CA SER A 10 2.40 10.67 18.09
C SER A 10 2.47 9.75 16.88
N PHE A 11 1.43 9.75 16.05
CA PHE A 11 1.42 9.13 14.73
C PHE A 11 0.37 9.76 13.79
N SER A 12 0.82 10.47 12.75
CA SER A 12 -0.07 11.04 11.72
C SER A 12 0.58 11.01 10.34
N LEU A 13 -0.18 10.59 9.32
CA LEU A 13 0.20 10.75 7.91
C LEU A 13 -0.60 11.90 7.31
N LEU A 14 0.10 12.94 6.86
CA LEU A 14 -0.48 14.18 6.37
C LEU A 14 -0.09 14.42 4.91
N GLY A 15 -1.00 15.03 4.15
CA GLY A 15 -0.79 15.43 2.77
C GLY A 15 -1.14 16.89 2.60
N TYR A 16 -0.27 17.64 1.93
CA TYR A 16 -0.38 19.07 1.68
C TYR A 16 -0.44 19.28 0.18
N LYS A 17 -1.45 20.02 -0.27
CA LYS A 17 -1.52 20.48 -1.65
C LYS A 17 -0.78 21.82 -1.71
N LEU A 18 0.38 21.85 -2.34
CA LEU A 18 1.17 23.08 -2.47
C LEU A 18 0.63 23.96 -3.60
N ASN A 19 0.20 23.34 -4.70
CA ASN A 19 -0.46 23.99 -5.82
C ASN A 19 -1.37 22.96 -6.53
N GLU A 20 -1.91 23.29 -7.71
CA GLU A 20 -2.81 22.39 -8.45
C GLU A 20 -2.24 21.00 -8.76
N TYR A 21 -0.91 20.89 -8.93
CA TYR A 21 -0.23 19.69 -9.41
C TYR A 21 0.77 19.09 -8.42
N THR A 22 1.17 19.84 -7.40
CA THR A 22 2.21 19.46 -6.45
C THR A 22 1.62 19.13 -5.09
N TYR A 23 1.92 17.91 -4.63
CA TYR A 23 1.55 17.42 -3.32
C TYR A 23 2.79 17.00 -2.55
N GLU A 24 2.89 17.44 -1.30
CA GLU A 24 3.87 16.94 -0.34
C GLU A 24 3.19 16.09 0.72
N HIS A 25 3.90 15.08 1.22
CA HIS A 25 3.39 14.22 2.27
C HIS A 25 4.41 14.12 3.40
N LYS A 26 3.90 14.18 4.63
CA LYS A 26 4.69 14.10 5.85
C LYS A 26 4.14 13.02 6.75
N LEU A 27 5.05 12.27 7.37
CA LEU A 27 4.74 11.33 8.44
C LEU A 27 5.26 11.90 9.75
N TRP A 28 4.36 12.12 10.70
CA TRP A 28 4.66 12.37 12.09
C TRP A 28 4.71 11.06 12.84
N LYS A 29 5.82 10.80 13.55
CA LYS A 29 5.99 9.64 14.42
C LYS A 29 6.89 10.01 15.59
N ASN A 30 6.44 9.73 16.82
CA ASN A 30 7.20 10.02 18.03
C ASN A 30 7.67 11.49 18.09
N ASN A 31 6.77 12.42 17.75
CA ASN A 31 7.03 13.86 17.70
C ASN A 31 8.14 14.29 16.71
N LYS A 32 8.52 13.41 15.77
CA LYS A 32 9.43 13.72 14.66
C LYS A 32 8.68 13.71 13.35
N CYS A 33 9.04 14.62 12.46
CA CYS A 33 8.45 14.76 11.14
C CYS A 33 9.40 14.22 10.06
N TYR A 34 8.87 13.44 9.14
CA TYR A 34 9.60 12.85 8.01
C TYR A 34 8.88 13.16 6.70
N GLN A 35 9.60 13.60 5.68
CA GLN A 35 9.07 13.65 4.32
C GLN A 35 8.95 12.23 3.77
N ILE A 36 7.84 11.91 3.12
CA ILE A 36 7.59 10.55 2.62
C ILE A 36 6.80 10.53 1.32
N ASP A 37 6.97 9.47 0.53
CA ASP A 37 6.02 9.13 -0.53
C ASP A 37 4.70 8.60 0.07
N MET A 38 3.56 9.03 -0.48
CA MET A 38 2.24 8.72 0.06
C MET A 38 1.95 7.21 0.10
N ASN A 39 2.35 6.46 -0.92
CA ASN A 39 2.06 5.03 -0.98
C ASN A 39 2.89 4.27 0.05
N TRP A 40 4.17 4.63 0.22
CA TRP A 40 4.96 4.13 1.34
C TRP A 40 4.35 4.51 2.70
N GLY A 41 3.92 5.76 2.87
CA GLY A 41 3.28 6.24 4.09
C GLY A 41 2.03 5.43 4.48
N ARG A 42 1.19 5.07 3.50
CA ARG A 42 0.01 4.21 3.71
C ARG A 42 0.39 2.85 4.30
N PHE A 43 1.43 2.19 3.79
CA PHE A 43 1.87 0.90 4.35
C PHE A 43 2.51 1.05 5.74
N ILE A 44 3.22 2.15 6.01
CA ILE A 44 3.71 2.43 7.37
C ILE A 44 2.55 2.64 8.35
N ALA A 45 1.50 3.33 7.93
CA ALA A 45 0.29 3.50 8.74
C ALA A 45 -0.42 2.17 9.01
N LEU A 46 -0.58 1.33 7.98
CA LEU A 46 -1.14 -0.01 8.13
C LEU A 46 -0.33 -0.86 9.13
N ARG A 47 0.99 -0.82 9.02
CA ARG A 47 1.90 -1.48 9.97
C ARG A 47 1.72 -0.97 11.40
N HIS A 48 1.65 0.36 11.59
CA HIS A 48 1.47 0.97 12.91
C HIS A 48 0.18 0.48 13.59
N TYR A 49 -0.90 0.30 12.82
CA TYR A 49 -2.17 -0.23 13.33
C TYR A 49 -2.31 -1.75 13.21
N ASN A 50 -1.24 -2.49 12.89
CA ASN A 50 -1.22 -3.94 12.71
C ASN A 50 -2.31 -4.47 11.75
N LYS A 51 -2.49 -3.78 10.61
CA LYS A 51 -3.49 -4.14 9.59
C LYS A 51 -2.82 -4.74 8.35
N ASN A 52 -3.28 -5.92 7.97
CA ASN A 52 -2.94 -6.57 6.71
C ASN A 52 -4.10 -6.38 5.71
N VAL A 53 -3.79 -5.94 4.50
CA VAL A 53 -4.82 -5.61 3.49
C VAL A 53 -4.61 -6.29 2.13
N ILE A 54 -3.44 -6.91 1.94
CA ILE A 54 -3.10 -7.61 0.71
C ILE A 54 -3.74 -9.00 0.74
N LEU A 55 -4.48 -9.34 -0.32
CA LEU A 55 -5.07 -10.66 -0.48
C LEU A 55 -4.24 -11.46 -1.48
N PHE A 56 -4.09 -12.76 -1.24
CA PHE A 56 -3.38 -13.66 -2.13
C PHE A 56 -4.22 -14.91 -2.39
N ASP A 57 -4.33 -15.28 -3.66
CA ASP A 57 -4.90 -16.54 -4.09
C ASP A 57 -3.77 -17.48 -4.48
N ASN A 58 -3.58 -18.53 -3.70
CA ASN A 58 -2.56 -19.53 -3.94
C ASN A 58 -2.91 -20.51 -5.07
N ILE A 59 -4.19 -20.68 -5.41
CA ILE A 59 -4.65 -21.56 -6.48
C ILE A 59 -4.42 -20.88 -7.82
N SER A 60 -4.85 -19.63 -7.95
CA SER A 60 -4.71 -18.86 -9.18
C SER A 60 -3.41 -18.05 -9.28
N ASN A 61 -2.61 -18.03 -8.20
CA ASN A 61 -1.35 -17.30 -8.07
C ASN A 61 -1.50 -15.78 -8.36
N LYS A 62 -2.57 -15.20 -7.81
CA LYS A 62 -2.92 -13.79 -7.97
C LYS A 62 -2.81 -13.04 -6.67
N VAL A 63 -2.44 -11.76 -6.76
CA VAL A 63 -2.49 -10.86 -5.61
C VAL A 63 -3.48 -9.74 -5.84
N ALA A 64 -4.32 -9.47 -4.85
CA ALA A 64 -5.23 -8.34 -4.84
C ALA A 64 -4.71 -7.25 -3.91
N ILE A 65 -4.51 -6.06 -4.46
CA ILE A 65 -4.08 -4.86 -3.74
C ILE A 65 -5.24 -3.86 -3.71
N PRO A 66 -5.68 -3.37 -2.53
CA PRO A 66 -6.75 -2.38 -2.48
C PRO A 66 -6.41 -1.11 -3.25
N ILE A 67 -7.39 -0.52 -3.95
CA ILE A 67 -7.18 0.72 -4.73
C ILE A 67 -6.87 1.90 -3.80
N GLU A 68 -7.42 1.90 -2.60
CA GLU A 68 -7.23 2.95 -1.58
C GLU A 68 -5.82 2.93 -0.99
N THR A 69 -5.15 1.77 -1.04
CA THR A 69 -3.78 1.56 -0.57
C THR A 69 -2.93 0.91 -1.66
N PRO A 70 -2.66 1.63 -2.76
CA PRO A 70 -1.90 1.07 -3.87
C PRO A 70 -0.45 0.86 -3.47
N LEU A 71 0.19 -0.16 -4.04
CA LEU A 71 1.60 -0.43 -3.84
C LEU A 71 2.48 0.78 -4.20
N PRO A 72 3.61 0.98 -3.50
CA PRO A 72 4.66 1.86 -3.97
C PRO A 72 5.03 1.58 -5.44
N ARG A 73 5.23 2.66 -6.21
CA ARG A 73 5.32 2.62 -7.67
C ARG A 73 6.27 1.54 -8.21
N LEU A 74 7.45 1.41 -7.62
CA LEU A 74 8.46 0.45 -8.08
C LEU A 74 8.04 -1.00 -7.82
N LEU A 75 7.37 -1.28 -6.70
CA LEU A 75 6.87 -2.62 -6.38
C LEU A 75 5.74 -3.02 -7.35
N SER A 76 4.81 -2.11 -7.61
CA SER A 76 3.74 -2.31 -8.60
C SER A 76 4.31 -2.60 -9.99
N LYS A 77 5.29 -1.80 -10.44
CA LYS A 77 5.97 -2.00 -11.72
C LYS A 77 6.72 -3.33 -11.81
N ALA A 78 7.41 -3.74 -10.74
CA ALA A 78 8.14 -5.01 -10.73
C ALA A 78 7.21 -6.21 -10.98
N ILE A 79 6.03 -6.22 -10.34
CA ILE A 79 5.04 -7.30 -10.52
C ILE A 79 4.47 -7.29 -11.95
N MET A 80 4.18 -6.10 -12.49
CA MET A 80 3.70 -5.96 -13.88
C MET A 80 4.74 -6.44 -14.90
N LEU A 81 6.01 -6.09 -14.70
CA LEU A 81 7.10 -6.49 -15.60
C LEU A 81 7.31 -8.01 -15.61
N LEU A 82 7.17 -8.67 -14.47
CA LEU A 82 7.35 -10.12 -14.36
C LEU A 82 6.16 -10.92 -14.87
N SER A 83 4.95 -10.39 -14.69
CA SER A 83 3.75 -11.01 -15.26
C SER A 83 3.58 -10.73 -16.75
N GLY A 84 4.17 -9.64 -17.26
CA GLY A 84 3.93 -9.13 -18.61
C GLY A 84 2.54 -8.53 -18.80
N LEU A 85 1.76 -8.36 -17.73
CA LEU A 85 0.35 -7.98 -17.78
C LEU A 85 0.07 -6.74 -16.94
N ALA A 86 -0.86 -5.91 -17.42
CA ALA A 86 -1.43 -4.85 -16.61
C ALA A 86 -2.36 -5.44 -15.52
N PRO A 87 -2.46 -4.81 -14.34
CA PRO A 87 -3.34 -5.31 -13.31
C PRO A 87 -4.81 -5.16 -13.73
N GLY A 88 -5.59 -6.21 -13.52
CA GLY A 88 -7.04 -6.16 -13.63
C GLY A 88 -7.69 -5.42 -12.46
N PHE A 89 -9.01 -5.25 -12.54
CA PHE A 89 -9.81 -4.67 -11.46
C PHE A 89 -10.90 -5.64 -11.04
N LYS A 90 -11.09 -5.81 -9.73
CA LYS A 90 -12.16 -6.63 -9.17
C LYS A 90 -12.69 -6.03 -7.89
N GLU A 91 -13.99 -6.16 -7.67
CA GLU A 91 -14.63 -5.81 -6.41
C GLU A 91 -14.82 -7.08 -5.57
N ILE A 92 -14.36 -7.03 -4.31
CA ILE A 92 -14.41 -8.15 -3.38
C ILE A 92 -14.98 -7.63 -2.07
N LYS A 93 -16.14 -8.16 -1.65
CA LYS A 93 -16.83 -7.75 -0.42
C LYS A 93 -17.04 -6.23 -0.31
N GLY A 94 -17.43 -5.58 -1.40
CA GLY A 94 -17.69 -4.12 -1.43
C GLY A 94 -16.44 -3.24 -1.49
N LYS A 95 -15.24 -3.83 -1.64
CA LYS A 95 -13.97 -3.10 -1.77
C LYS A 95 -13.33 -3.36 -3.12
N LYS A 96 -12.72 -2.34 -3.70
CA LYS A 96 -12.13 -2.43 -5.04
C LYS A 96 -10.64 -2.76 -4.95
N TYR A 97 -10.20 -3.69 -5.78
CA TYR A 97 -8.84 -4.19 -5.80
C TYR A 97 -8.25 -4.13 -7.21
N ARG A 98 -6.94 -3.89 -7.27
CA ARG A 98 -6.10 -4.22 -8.42
C ARG A 98 -5.62 -5.65 -8.29
N ILE A 99 -5.88 -6.45 -9.31
CA ILE A 99 -5.50 -7.86 -9.37
C ILE A 99 -4.25 -7.97 -10.24
N TYR A 100 -3.15 -8.44 -9.66
CA TYR A 100 -1.94 -8.74 -10.40
C TYR A 100 -1.83 -10.24 -10.60
N GLU A 101 -1.60 -10.62 -11.85
CA GLU A 101 -1.37 -12.00 -12.28
C GLU A 101 0.07 -12.43 -11.98
N ASN A 102 0.29 -13.74 -11.91
CA ASN A 102 1.62 -14.35 -11.77
C ASN A 102 2.48 -13.77 -10.64
N ALA A 103 1.84 -13.30 -9.57
CA ALA A 103 2.52 -12.82 -8.38
C ALA A 103 2.95 -14.02 -7.55
N ASN A 104 3.93 -14.76 -8.08
CA ASN A 104 4.52 -15.94 -7.45
C ASN A 104 4.78 -15.67 -5.96
N GLY A 105 4.68 -16.70 -5.12
CA GLY A 105 4.84 -16.63 -3.67
C GLY A 105 6.06 -15.82 -3.23
N ILE A 106 7.12 -15.71 -4.04
CA ILE A 106 8.26 -14.81 -3.83
C ILE A 106 7.84 -13.36 -3.51
N PHE A 107 6.82 -12.79 -4.17
CA PHE A 107 6.37 -11.42 -3.89
C PHE A 107 5.65 -11.31 -2.57
N THR A 108 4.67 -12.19 -2.34
CA THR A 108 3.81 -12.13 -1.15
C THR A 108 4.53 -12.61 0.10
N GLN A 109 5.32 -13.68 0.00
CA GLN A 109 6.05 -14.29 1.12
C GLN A 109 7.33 -13.54 1.46
N ASN A 110 8.04 -12.96 0.49
CA ASN A 110 9.32 -12.27 0.76
C ASN A 110 9.19 -10.75 0.64
N LEU A 111 8.78 -10.22 -0.51
CA LEU A 111 8.88 -8.78 -0.78
C LEU A 111 7.90 -7.96 0.07
N PHE A 112 6.63 -8.33 0.11
CA PHE A 112 5.63 -7.60 0.90
C PHE A 112 5.87 -7.77 2.40
N LYS A 113 6.28 -8.95 2.84
CA LYS A 113 6.60 -9.16 4.25
C LYS A 113 7.82 -8.34 4.68
N SER A 114 8.91 -8.39 3.91
CA SER A 114 10.16 -7.70 4.28
C SER A 114 10.12 -6.18 4.10
N LYS A 115 9.42 -5.66 3.07
CA LYS A 115 9.41 -4.22 2.75
C LYS A 115 8.19 -3.47 3.24
N LEU A 116 7.02 -4.12 3.28
CA LEU A 116 5.75 -3.48 3.66
C LEU A 116 5.22 -3.97 5.01
N ASP A 117 5.85 -4.98 5.61
CA ASP A 117 5.36 -5.69 6.78
C ASP A 117 3.90 -6.15 6.63
N GLN A 118 3.58 -6.66 5.44
CA GLN A 118 2.27 -7.20 5.12
C GLN A 118 2.36 -8.72 5.05
N THR A 119 1.54 -9.40 5.84
CA THR A 119 1.26 -10.84 5.69
C THR A 119 0.04 -10.98 4.79
N ALA A 120 0.19 -11.63 3.65
CA ALA A 120 -0.93 -11.80 2.71
C ALA A 120 -2.03 -12.68 3.32
N ILE A 121 -3.28 -12.28 3.10
CA ILE A 121 -4.47 -13.01 3.55
C ILE A 121 -4.88 -13.96 2.44
N ASN A 122 -4.84 -15.27 2.70
CA ASN A 122 -5.24 -16.26 1.72
C ASN A 122 -6.75 -16.18 1.43
N THR A 123 -7.11 -16.09 0.16
CA THR A 123 -8.50 -16.07 -0.31
C THR A 123 -8.60 -16.55 -1.74
N THR A 124 -9.80 -16.90 -2.19
CA THR A 124 -10.05 -17.24 -3.60
C THR A 124 -10.45 -15.96 -4.35
N LEU A 125 -9.70 -15.64 -5.43
CA LEU A 125 -9.83 -14.38 -6.16
C LEU A 125 -10.60 -14.49 -7.47
#